data_AF-A0A2E9A8B1-F1
#
_entry.id   AF-A0A2E9A8B1-F1
#
_cell.length_a   1.000
_cell.length_b   1.000
_cell.length_c   1.000
_cell.angle_alpha   90.00
_cell.angle_beta   90.00
_cell.angle_gamma   90.00
#
_symmetry.space_group_name_H-M   'P 1'
#
loop_
_entity.id
_entity.type
_entity.pdbx_description
1 polymer ?
#
loop_
_entity_poly.entity_id
_entity_poly.type
_entity_poly.pdbx_seq_one_letter_code
_entity_poly.pdbx_strand_id
1 'polypeptide(L)'
;MGKDLVDRAARLMADYTPQEGIRLHGDCHVGNILWRDDTPHFVDLDDCVTGPAIQDLWMFLSGDRAQKELQLAELIAGYEEFNDFDPREIKWIEALRTARMVYYSAWLARRWDDPAFPAAFPWFGQERYWADQILALREQLALLEEEPLRLL
;
A
#
# COMPACT_ATOMS: atom_id res chain seq x y z
N MET A 1 -6.04 -18.83 -7.98
CA MET A 1 -5.10 -17.91 -7.29
C MET A 1 -5.25 -16.46 -7.77
N GLY A 2 -4.78 -16.11 -8.98
CA GLY A 2 -4.84 -14.70 -9.44
C GLY A 2 -6.25 -14.12 -9.47
N LYS A 3 -7.22 -14.88 -9.99
CA LYS A 3 -8.65 -14.51 -9.94
C LYS A 3 -9.15 -14.35 -8.51
N ASP A 4 -8.81 -15.28 -7.61
CA ASP A 4 -9.28 -15.25 -6.22
C ASP A 4 -8.76 -14.02 -5.46
N LEU A 5 -7.49 -13.63 -5.69
CA LEU A 5 -6.91 -12.39 -5.15
C LEU A 5 -7.70 -11.15 -5.59
N VAL A 6 -7.94 -11.02 -6.90
CA VAL A 6 -8.66 -9.88 -7.47
C VAL A 6 -10.11 -9.86 -6.95
N ASP A 7 -10.79 -11.00 -6.97
CA ASP A 7 -12.18 -11.10 -6.51
C ASP A 7 -12.30 -10.75 -5.01
N ARG A 8 -11.34 -11.15 -4.17
CA ARG A 8 -11.34 -10.83 -2.72
C ARG A 8 -11.00 -9.37 -2.46
N ALA A 9 -9.95 -8.85 -3.09
CA ALA A 9 -9.59 -7.44 -2.97
C ALA A 9 -10.73 -6.52 -3.42
N ALA A 10 -11.38 -6.85 -4.54
CA ALA A 10 -12.55 -6.12 -5.04
C ALA A 10 -13.75 -6.19 -4.08
N ARG A 11 -13.97 -7.31 -3.41
CA ARG A 11 -15.04 -7.44 -2.39
C ARG A 11 -14.77 -6.56 -1.17
N LEU A 12 -13.54 -6.50 -0.68
CA LEU A 12 -13.20 -5.64 0.47
C LEU A 12 -13.45 -4.17 0.17
N MET A 13 -13.18 -3.74 -1.07
CA MET A 13 -13.39 -2.37 -1.53
C MET A 13 -14.74 -2.14 -2.21
N ALA A 14 -15.70 -3.07 -2.09
CA ALA A 14 -16.98 -2.96 -2.80
C ALA A 14 -17.84 -1.77 -2.34
N ASP A 15 -17.57 -1.26 -1.13
CA ASP A 15 -18.23 -0.08 -0.56
C ASP A 15 -17.44 1.22 -0.72
N TYR A 16 -16.29 1.19 -1.40
CA TYR A 16 -15.55 2.40 -1.75
C TYR A 16 -16.21 3.12 -2.93
N THR A 17 -16.43 4.42 -2.81
CA THR A 17 -16.88 5.26 -3.94
C THR A 17 -15.82 6.31 -4.29
N PRO A 18 -15.48 6.51 -5.58
CA PRO A 18 -14.47 7.50 -5.98
C PRO A 18 -14.78 8.95 -5.56
N GLN A 19 -16.05 9.25 -5.25
CA GLN A 19 -16.50 10.57 -4.81
C GLN A 19 -16.05 10.90 -3.37
N GLU A 20 -15.77 9.88 -2.56
CA GLU A 20 -15.28 10.02 -1.19
C GLU A 20 -13.74 10.18 -1.13
N GLY A 21 -13.05 9.99 -2.26
CA GLY A 21 -11.59 10.04 -2.33
C GLY A 21 -11.01 11.45 -2.18
N ILE A 22 -9.85 11.54 -1.53
CA ILE A 22 -9.05 12.76 -1.38
C ILE A 22 -7.82 12.72 -2.31
N ARG A 23 -7.16 13.86 -2.53
CA ARG A 23 -5.85 13.87 -3.21
C ARG A 23 -4.80 13.29 -2.27
N LEU A 24 -4.11 12.28 -2.76
CA LEU A 24 -3.09 11.54 -2.05
C LEU A 24 -1.71 11.83 -2.64
N HIS A 25 -0.68 11.64 -1.82
CA HIS A 25 0.67 11.41 -2.29
C HIS A 25 0.74 10.13 -3.13
N GLY A 26 -0.02 9.09 -2.79
CA GLY A 26 -0.17 7.85 -3.56
C GLY A 26 0.94 6.83 -3.31
N ASP A 27 2.14 7.29 -2.93
CA ASP A 27 3.30 6.51 -2.52
C ASP A 27 3.88 6.97 -1.17
N CYS A 28 3.02 7.29 -0.20
CA CYS A 28 3.44 7.82 1.10
C CYS A 28 4.05 6.73 1.99
N HIS A 29 5.37 6.63 2.04
CA HIS A 29 6.10 5.74 2.96
C HIS A 29 7.38 6.41 3.46
N VAL A 30 8.00 5.82 4.49
CA VAL A 30 9.20 6.38 5.16
C VAL A 30 10.37 6.74 4.24
N GLY A 31 10.45 6.14 3.04
CA GLY A 31 11.49 6.44 2.05
C GLY A 31 11.29 7.76 1.30
N ASN A 32 10.03 8.22 1.25
CA ASN A 32 9.62 9.47 0.60
C ASN A 32 9.41 10.61 1.61
N ILE A 33 9.92 10.43 2.84
CA ILE A 33 9.94 11.48 3.87
C ILE A 33 11.39 11.83 4.21
N LEU A 34 11.73 13.10 4.03
CA LEU A 34 13.00 13.66 4.45
C LEU A 34 12.83 14.43 5.76
N TRP A 35 13.65 14.13 6.76
CA TRP A 35 13.65 14.87 8.03
C TRP A 35 14.71 15.96 8.00
N ARG A 36 14.31 17.21 8.21
CA ARG A 36 15.23 18.34 8.28
C ARG A 36 14.70 19.39 9.26
N ASP A 37 15.58 19.90 10.12
CA ASP A 37 15.25 20.99 11.06
C ASP A 37 13.97 20.67 11.87
N ASP A 38 13.90 19.44 12.39
CA ASP A 38 12.76 18.86 13.13
C ASP A 38 11.41 18.87 12.39
N THR A 39 11.44 18.97 11.06
CA THR A 39 10.27 19.01 10.20
C THR A 39 10.30 17.88 9.16
N PRO A 40 9.21 17.11 9.00
CA PRO A 40 9.07 16.18 7.89
C PRO A 40 8.77 16.91 6.58
N HIS A 41 9.46 16.52 5.52
CA HIS A 41 9.21 16.95 4.15
C HIS A 41 8.85 15.74 3.29
N PHE A 42 7.63 15.75 2.74
CA PHE A 42 7.19 14.76 1.75
C PHE A 42 7.78 15.12 0.39
N VAL A 43 8.33 14.12 -0.29
CA VAL A 43 8.96 14.25 -1.62
C VAL A 43 8.42 13.17 -2.56
N ASP A 44 8.72 13.28 -3.84
CA ASP A 44 8.27 12.33 -4.88
C ASP A 44 6.74 12.27 -5.05
N LEU A 45 6.20 13.28 -5.75
CA LEU A 45 4.76 13.47 -5.96
C LEU A 45 4.29 12.93 -7.33
N ASP A 46 5.09 12.12 -8.00
CA ASP A 46 4.76 11.62 -9.35
C ASP A 46 3.63 10.58 -9.35
N ASP A 47 3.38 9.93 -8.21
CA ASP A 47 2.29 8.95 -8.00
C ASP A 47 1.03 9.55 -7.35
N CYS A 48 0.91 10.89 -7.31
CA CYS A 48 -0.29 11.56 -6.77
C CYS A 48 -1.57 11.12 -7.48
N VAL A 49 -2.57 10.73 -6.70
CA VAL A 49 -3.85 10.20 -7.21
C VAL A 49 -5.00 10.53 -6.26
N THR A 50 -6.24 10.45 -6.75
CA THR A 50 -7.42 10.51 -5.87
C THR A 50 -7.74 9.12 -5.33
N GLY A 51 -7.84 8.97 -4.00
CA GLY A 51 -8.10 7.69 -3.37
C GLY A 51 -8.51 7.80 -1.89
N PRO A 52 -8.65 6.66 -1.19
CA PRO A 52 -8.94 6.63 0.24
C PRO A 52 -7.73 7.08 1.06
N ALA A 53 -7.95 7.82 2.15
CA ALA A 53 -6.91 8.37 3.00
C ALA A 53 -5.93 7.31 3.53
N ILE A 54 -6.43 6.11 3.85
CA ILE A 54 -5.64 4.99 4.36
C ILE A 54 -4.46 4.62 3.44
N GLN A 55 -4.56 4.88 2.13
CA GLN A 55 -3.50 4.61 1.16
C GLN A 55 -2.19 5.32 1.53
N ASP A 56 -2.28 6.53 2.08
CA ASP A 56 -1.12 7.31 2.50
C ASP A 56 -0.71 7.04 3.95
N LEU A 57 -1.39 6.13 4.67
CA LEU A 57 -1.15 5.86 6.09
C LEU A 57 -0.66 4.43 6.36
N TRP A 58 -1.20 3.42 5.66
CA TRP A 58 -0.95 2.02 6.02
C TRP A 58 0.51 1.58 5.83
N MET A 59 1.26 2.25 4.95
CA MET A 59 2.65 1.91 4.64
C MET A 59 3.64 2.28 5.75
N PHE A 60 3.21 3.01 6.78
CA PHE A 60 4.00 3.26 7.99
C PHE A 60 3.93 2.10 9.00
N LEU A 61 2.95 1.21 8.86
CA LEU A 61 2.71 0.13 9.82
C LEU A 61 3.74 -0.99 9.67
N SER A 62 4.28 -1.46 10.79
CA SER A 62 5.34 -2.46 10.83
C SER A 62 5.26 -3.34 12.09
N GLY A 63 5.91 -4.51 12.03
CA GLY A 63 5.91 -5.46 13.14
C GLY A 63 4.71 -6.42 13.15
N ASP A 64 4.44 -6.99 14.32
CA ASP A 64 3.32 -7.90 14.55
C ASP A 64 1.97 -7.16 14.59
N ARG A 65 0.88 -7.91 14.71
CA ARG A 65 -0.48 -7.35 14.70
C ARG A 65 -0.71 -6.34 15.81
N ALA A 66 -0.27 -6.62 17.04
CA ALA A 66 -0.49 -5.73 18.18
C ALA A 66 0.31 -4.43 18.03
N GLN A 67 1.53 -4.52 17.50
CA GLN A 67 2.36 -3.36 17.18
C GLN A 67 1.69 -2.50 16.09
N LYS A 68 1.16 -3.13 15.03
CA LYS A 68 0.44 -2.43 13.95
C LYS A 68 -0.84 -1.76 14.44
N GLU A 69 -1.62 -2.41 15.30
CA GLU A 69 -2.84 -1.83 15.88
C GLU A 69 -2.52 -0.58 16.72
N LEU A 70 -1.44 -0.62 17.52
CA LEU A 70 -0.99 0.54 18.29
C LEU A 70 -0.48 1.68 17.39
N GLN A 71 0.36 1.36 16.40
CA GLN A 71 0.86 2.35 15.44
C GLN A 71 -0.27 2.99 14.63
N LEU A 72 -1.27 2.20 14.22
CA LEU A 72 -2.44 2.66 13.49
C LEU A 72 -3.25 3.65 14.34
N ALA A 73 -3.45 3.36 15.62
CA ALA A 73 -4.14 4.26 16.54
C ALA A 73 -3.42 5.62 16.67
N GLU A 74 -2.10 5.62 16.86
CA GLU A 74 -1.30 6.86 16.94
C GLU A 74 -1.32 7.64 15.62
N LEU A 75 -1.19 6.95 14.48
CA LEU A 75 -1.24 7.57 13.14
C LEU A 75 -2.59 8.22 12.86
N ILE A 76 -3.68 7.51 13.16
CA ILE A 76 -5.04 8.04 12.94
C ILE A 76 -5.29 9.21 13.90
N ALA A 77 -4.92 9.10 15.17
CA ALA A 77 -5.09 10.19 16.13
C ALA A 77 -4.37 11.48 15.67
N GLY A 78 -3.14 11.36 15.16
CA GLY A 78 -2.42 12.50 14.60
C GLY A 78 -3.01 13.05 13.30
N TYR A 79 -3.57 12.19 12.45
CA TYR A 79 -4.27 12.60 11.23
C TYR A 79 -5.57 13.36 11.54
N GLU A 80 -6.33 12.88 12.53
CA GLU A 80 -7.60 13.46 12.99
C GLU A 80 -7.46 14.84 13.64
N GLU A 81 -6.24 15.27 13.99
CA GLU A 81 -5.97 16.67 14.35
C GLU A 81 -6.21 17.65 13.19
N PHE A 82 -6.17 17.17 11.94
CA PHE A 82 -6.26 18.00 10.74
C PHE A 82 -7.40 17.61 9.79
N ASN A 83 -7.82 16.34 9.76
CA ASN A 83 -8.89 15.87 8.89
C ASN A 83 -9.59 14.62 9.45
N ASP A 84 -10.90 14.49 9.24
CA ASP A 84 -11.67 13.32 9.72
C ASP A 84 -11.20 12.03 9.00
N PHE A 85 -11.04 10.94 9.77
CA PHE A 85 -10.72 9.62 9.24
C PHE A 85 -11.94 8.70 9.29
N ASP A 86 -12.19 7.94 8.22
CA ASP A 86 -13.25 6.94 8.20
C ASP A 86 -12.70 5.55 8.58
N PRO A 87 -13.08 4.97 9.73
CA PRO A 87 -12.56 3.68 10.17
C PRO A 87 -12.84 2.52 9.20
N ARG A 88 -13.83 2.67 8.30
CA ARG A 88 -14.10 1.67 7.26
C ARG A 88 -12.90 1.47 6.34
N GLU A 89 -12.07 2.49 6.13
CA GLU A 89 -10.93 2.40 5.22
C GLU A 89 -9.86 1.39 5.68
N ILE A 90 -9.78 1.10 6.98
CA ILE A 90 -8.80 0.16 7.55
C ILE A 90 -8.93 -1.24 6.93
N LYS A 91 -10.16 -1.67 6.60
CA LYS A 91 -10.37 -2.98 5.96
C LYS A 91 -9.86 -3.06 4.52
N TRP A 92 -9.58 -1.92 3.89
CA TRP A 92 -9.09 -1.85 2.51
C TRP A 92 -7.57 -2.03 2.41
N ILE A 93 -6.85 -2.00 3.53
CA ILE A 93 -5.37 -2.10 3.57
C ILE A 93 -4.85 -3.29 2.77
N GLU A 94 -5.42 -4.48 2.97
CA GLU A 94 -4.95 -5.71 2.32
C GLU A 94 -5.29 -5.74 0.82
N ALA A 95 -6.39 -5.09 0.42
CA ALA A 95 -6.73 -4.91 -0.99
C ALA A 95 -5.74 -3.94 -1.69
N LEU A 96 -5.44 -2.81 -1.04
CA LEU A 96 -4.48 -1.82 -1.53
C LEU A 96 -3.06 -2.40 -1.61
N ARG A 97 -2.63 -3.16 -0.61
CA ARG A 97 -1.35 -3.87 -0.63
C ARG A 97 -1.27 -4.87 -1.78
N THR A 98 -2.34 -5.64 -2.00
CA THR A 98 -2.43 -6.57 -3.15
C THR A 98 -2.27 -5.83 -4.48
N ALA A 99 -2.96 -4.70 -4.65
CA ALA A 99 -2.84 -3.87 -5.83
C ALA A 99 -1.40 -3.35 -6.01
N ARG A 100 -0.76 -2.85 -4.94
CA ARG A 100 0.64 -2.39 -4.95
C ARG A 100 1.62 -3.48 -5.39
N MET A 101 1.48 -4.70 -4.87
CA MET A 101 2.36 -5.82 -5.23
C MET A 101 2.30 -6.16 -6.73
N VAL A 102 1.10 -6.18 -7.31
CA VAL A 102 0.90 -6.45 -8.74
C VAL A 102 1.34 -5.25 -9.59
N TYR A 103 1.01 -4.04 -9.15
CA TYR A 103 1.37 -2.81 -9.85
C TYR A 103 2.88 -2.62 -9.94
N TYR A 104 3.64 -2.98 -8.90
CA TYR A 104 5.10 -2.93 -8.92
C TYR A 104 5.71 -3.80 -10.04
N SER A 105 5.29 -5.07 -10.14
CA SER A 105 5.73 -5.96 -11.22
C SER A 105 5.33 -5.43 -12.60
N ALA A 106 4.11 -4.87 -12.72
CA ALA A 106 3.65 -4.28 -13.97
C ALA A 106 4.40 -3.00 -14.35
N TRP A 107 4.76 -2.17 -13.36
CA TRP A 107 5.53 -0.95 -13.53
C TRP A 107 6.93 -1.24 -14.08
N LEU A 108 7.59 -2.27 -13.56
CA LEU A 108 8.87 -2.79 -14.08
C LEU A 108 8.71 -3.30 -15.51
N ALA A 109 7.72 -4.18 -15.75
CA ALA A 109 7.50 -4.78 -17.06
C ALA A 109 7.24 -3.73 -18.16
N ARG A 110 6.43 -2.71 -17.87
CA ARG A 110 6.08 -1.65 -18.83
C ARG A 110 7.25 -0.76 -19.22
N ARG A 111 8.30 -0.72 -18.40
CA ARG A 111 9.51 0.11 -18.61
C ARG A 111 10.73 -0.73 -18.98
N TRP A 112 10.55 -2.03 -19.24
CA TRP A 112 11.67 -2.94 -19.44
C TRP A 112 12.52 -2.63 -20.68
N ASP A 113 11.92 -1.99 -21.69
CA ASP A 113 12.62 -1.55 -22.91
C ASP A 113 13.53 -0.33 -22.66
N ASP A 114 13.39 0.38 -21.53
CA ASP A 114 14.33 1.43 -21.11
C ASP A 114 15.61 0.77 -20.57
N PRO A 115 16.80 1.03 -21.16
CA PRO A 115 18.06 0.42 -20.75
C PRO A 115 18.43 0.61 -19.26
N ALA A 116 17.91 1.65 -18.59
CA ALA A 116 18.15 1.86 -17.18
C ALA A 116 17.50 0.77 -16.30
N PHE A 117 16.38 0.18 -16.74
CA PHE A 117 15.61 -0.78 -15.94
C PHE A 117 16.30 -2.15 -15.83
N PRO A 118 16.75 -2.80 -16.91
CA PRO A 118 17.53 -4.03 -16.80
C PRO A 118 18.81 -3.87 -15.97
N ALA A 119 19.43 -2.68 -16.00
CA ALA A 119 20.63 -2.38 -15.21
C ALA A 119 20.32 -2.21 -13.71
N ALA A 120 19.25 -1.51 -13.36
CA ALA A 120 18.86 -1.26 -11.97
C ALA A 120 18.13 -2.46 -11.34
N PHE A 121 17.41 -3.25 -12.14
CA PHE A 121 16.57 -4.38 -11.69
C PHE A 121 16.93 -5.70 -12.41
N PRO A 122 18.19 -6.14 -12.41
CA PRO A 122 18.64 -7.32 -13.16
C PRO A 122 18.02 -8.65 -12.67
N TRP A 123 17.38 -8.63 -11.51
CA TRP A 123 16.67 -9.76 -10.91
C TRP A 123 15.26 -9.96 -11.46
N PHE A 124 14.64 -8.96 -12.09
CA PHE A 124 13.24 -9.02 -12.52
C PHE A 124 12.98 -10.10 -13.56
N GLY A 125 13.94 -10.33 -14.47
CA GLY A 125 13.85 -11.39 -15.48
C GLY A 125 14.19 -12.79 -14.97
N GLN A 126 14.57 -12.96 -13.70
CA GLN A 126 15.00 -14.24 -13.14
C GLN A 126 13.81 -15.03 -12.60
N GLU A 127 13.82 -16.36 -12.78
CA GLU A 127 12.78 -17.26 -12.27
C GLU A 127 12.56 -17.10 -10.76
N ARG A 128 13.64 -16.85 -10.01
CA ARG A 128 13.60 -16.66 -8.56
C ARG A 128 12.68 -15.52 -8.15
N TYR A 129 12.75 -14.38 -8.82
CA TYR A 129 11.86 -13.24 -8.53
C TYR A 129 10.39 -13.64 -8.64
N TRP A 130 10.04 -14.36 -9.72
CA TRP A 130 8.66 -14.78 -9.95
C TRP A 130 8.20 -15.86 -8.96
N ALA A 131 9.09 -16.74 -8.53
CA ALA A 131 8.80 -17.70 -7.46
C ALA A 131 8.50 -16.99 -6.13
N ASP A 132 9.33 -16.02 -5.75
CA ASP A 132 9.16 -15.22 -4.53
C ASP A 132 7.87 -14.38 -4.62
N GLN A 133 7.58 -13.78 -5.78
CA GLN A 133 6.34 -13.02 -6.02
C GLN A 133 5.09 -13.90 -5.88
N ILE A 134 5.11 -15.13 -6.40
CA ILE A 134 4.00 -16.08 -6.24
C ILE A 134 3.82 -16.46 -4.77
N LEU A 135 4.90 -16.70 -4.03
CA LEU A 135 4.83 -17.00 -2.61
C LEU A 135 4.21 -15.83 -1.82
N ALA A 136 4.71 -14.62 -2.04
CA ALA A 136 4.19 -13.42 -1.40
C ALA A 136 2.70 -13.19 -1.70
N LEU A 137 2.27 -13.41 -2.95
CA LEU A 137 0.85 -13.31 -3.33
C LEU A 137 -0.03 -14.40 -2.68
N ARG A 138 0.52 -15.57 -2.35
CA ARG A 138 -0.19 -16.61 -1.58
C ARG A 138 -0.34 -16.24 -0.12
N GLU A 139 0.69 -15.67 0.48
CA GLU A 139 0.63 -15.14 1.85
C GLU A 139 -0.37 -13.99 1.92
N GLN A 140 -0.36 -13.08 0.93
CA GLN A 140 -1.32 -12.00 0.82
C GLN A 140 -2.76 -12.50 0.66
N LEU A 141 -2.97 -13.63 -0.02
CA LEU A 141 -4.29 -14.25 -0.13
C LEU A 141 -4.83 -14.73 1.22
N ALA A 142 -3.96 -15.15 2.14
CA ALA A 142 -4.34 -15.51 3.50
C ALA A 142 -4.67 -14.25 4.32
N LEU A 143 -3.87 -13.19 4.20
CA LEU A 143 -4.10 -11.92 4.89
C LEU A 143 -5.42 -11.24 4.47
N LEU A 144 -5.83 -11.37 3.21
CA LEU A 144 -7.13 -10.89 2.72
C LEU A 144 -8.35 -11.55 3.41
N GLU A 145 -8.16 -12.69 4.08
CA GLU A 145 -9.21 -13.40 4.83
C GLU A 145 -9.13 -13.17 6.34
N GLU A 146 -8.06 -12.54 6.83
CA GLU A 146 -7.97 -12.17 8.22
C GLU A 146 -8.87 -10.98 8.53
N GLU A 147 -9.29 -10.89 9.80
CA GLU A 147 -9.99 -9.70 10.27
C GLU A 147 -9.10 -8.46 10.11
N PRO A 148 -9.66 -7.30 9.69
CA PRO A 148 -8.93 -6.05 9.61
C PRO A 148 -8.25 -5.68 10.93
N LEU A 149 -7.19 -4.87 10.84
CA LEU A 149 -6.61 -4.25 12.04
C LEU A 149 -7.69 -3.50 12.82
N ARG A 150 -7.61 -3.54 14.14
CA ARG A 150 -8.52 -2.79 15.01
C ARG A 150 -7.95 -1.42 15.30
N LEU A 151 -8.83 -0.42 15.25
CA LEU A 151 -8.57 0.88 15.86
C LEU A 151 -8.87 0.75 17.35
N LEU A 152 -7.82 0.86 18.19
CA LEU A 152 -7.87 0.62 19.63
C LEU A 152 -8.47 1.80 20.41
#